data_AF-A0A958IMS6-F1
#
_entry.id   AF-A0A958IMS6-F1
#
_cell.length_a   1.000
_cell.length_b   1.000
_cell.length_c   1.000
_cell.angle_alpha   90.00
_cell.angle_beta   90.00
_cell.angle_gamma   90.00
#
_symmetry.space_group_name_H-M   'P 1'
#
loop_
_entity.id
_entity.type
_entity.pdbx_description
1 polymer ?
#
loop_
_entity_poly.entity_id
_entity_poly.type
_entity_poly.pdbx_seq_one_letter_code
_entity_poly.pdbx_strand_id
1 'polypeptide(L)'
;MPEPQVTLEIAKQHGLTAEEYEKIKKIMGRNPNITEIGIFSVMWSEHCSYKNSIAELKKLPRSGGRLLVGAGEENAGLVDIGGDLAVCFKIESHNH
;
A
#
# COMPACT_ATOMS: atom_id res chain seq x y z
N MET A 1 9.18 19.21 -26.02
CA MET A 1 8.28 18.26 -26.73
C MET A 1 7.10 18.00 -25.80
N PRO A 2 5.83 18.03 -26.26
CA PRO A 2 4.72 17.63 -25.40
C PRO A 2 4.92 16.18 -24.96
N GLU A 3 4.62 15.88 -23.69
CA GLU A 3 4.69 14.52 -23.18
C GLU A 3 3.73 13.62 -23.97
N PRO A 4 4.14 12.39 -24.32
CA PRO A 4 3.26 11.45 -24.99
C PRO A 4 2.05 11.13 -24.10
N GLN A 5 0.86 11.08 -24.70
CA GLN A 5 -0.35 10.69 -23.98
C GLN A 5 -0.23 9.24 -23.51
N VAL A 6 -0.54 9.01 -22.23
CA VAL A 6 -0.61 7.66 -21.68
C VAL A 6 -1.77 6.91 -22.33
N THR A 7 -1.47 5.70 -22.80
CA THR A 7 -2.45 4.74 -23.33
C THR A 7 -2.66 3.60 -22.35
N LEU A 8 -3.72 2.81 -22.55
CA LEU A 8 -3.92 1.57 -21.78
C LEU A 8 -2.74 0.61 -21.92
N GLU A 9 -2.08 0.58 -23.09
CA GLU A 9 -0.92 -0.28 -23.32
C GLU A 9 0.27 0.12 -22.44
N ILE A 10 0.53 1.43 -22.31
CA ILE A 10 1.56 1.96 -21.40
C ILE A 10 1.20 1.62 -19.94
N ALA A 11 -0.06 1.77 -19.54
CA ALA A 11 -0.50 1.42 -18.19
C ALA A 11 -0.28 -0.08 -17.89
N LYS A 12 -0.57 -0.97 -18.84
CA LYS A 12 -0.30 -2.41 -18.73
C LYS A 12 1.19 -2.73 -18.62
N GLN A 13 2.05 -2.03 -19.36
CA GLN A 13 3.51 -2.17 -19.24
C GLN A 13 4.00 -1.77 -17.84
N HIS A 14 3.27 -0.89 -17.14
CA HIS A 14 3.48 -0.55 -15.74
C HIS A 14 2.77 -1.49 -14.76
N GLY A 15 2.25 -2.65 -15.19
CA GLY A 15 1.64 -3.64 -14.30
C GLY A 15 0.24 -3.28 -13.79
N LEU A 16 -0.38 -2.22 -14.34
CA LEU A 16 -1.76 -1.88 -14.05
C LEU A 16 -2.72 -2.71 -14.90
N THR A 17 -3.86 -3.10 -14.33
CA THR A 17 -4.96 -3.67 -15.10
C THR A 17 -5.72 -2.60 -15.87
N ALA A 18 -6.55 -3.02 -16.82
CA ALA A 18 -7.44 -2.09 -17.52
C ALA A 18 -8.43 -1.40 -16.55
N GLU A 19 -8.91 -2.12 -15.55
CA GLU A 19 -9.81 -1.59 -14.53
C GLU A 19 -9.11 -0.57 -13.63
N GLU A 20 -7.88 -0.86 -13.21
CA GLU A 20 -7.07 0.08 -12.43
C GLU A 20 -6.80 1.36 -13.23
N TYR A 21 -6.47 1.25 -14.53
CA TYR A 21 -6.27 2.40 -15.39
C TYR A 21 -7.53 3.27 -15.56
N GLU A 22 -8.70 2.66 -15.79
CA GLU A 22 -9.97 3.39 -15.85
C GLU A 22 -10.30 4.07 -14.52
N LYS A 23 -10.03 3.39 -13.40
CA LYS A 23 -10.22 3.95 -12.06
C LYS A 23 -9.31 5.14 -11.80
N ILE A 24 -8.04 5.08 -12.24
CA ILE A 24 -7.09 6.19 -12.14
C ILE A 24 -7.62 7.41 -12.91
N LYS A 25 -8.03 7.24 -14.17
CA LYS A 25 -8.62 8.33 -14.97
C LYS A 25 -9.84 8.94 -14.28
N LYS A 26 -10.70 8.10 -13.69
CA LYS A 26 -11.89 8.56 -12.95
C LYS A 26 -11.51 9.37 -11.71
N ILE A 27 -10.51 8.93 -10.94
CA ILE A 27 -10.01 9.66 -9.75
C ILE A 27 -9.42 11.01 -10.16
N MET A 28 -8.67 11.04 -11.26
CA MET A 28 -7.98 12.24 -11.71
C MET A 28 -8.87 13.23 -12.46
N GLY A 29 -9.99 12.77 -13.02
CA GLY A 29 -10.87 13.57 -13.89
C GLY A 29 -10.23 13.95 -15.23
N ARG A 30 -9.08 13.36 -15.57
CA ARG A 30 -8.32 13.57 -16.81
C ARG A 30 -7.42 12.35 -17.09
N ASN A 31 -6.77 12.35 -18.25
CA ASN A 31 -5.73 11.37 -18.52
C ASN A 31 -4.50 11.65 -17.62
N PRO A 32 -3.95 10.62 -16.96
CA PRO A 32 -2.70 10.74 -16.23
C PRO A 32 -1.52 10.92 -17.20
N ASN A 33 -0.45 11.56 -16.73
CA ASN A 33 0.84 11.55 -17.41
C ASN A 33 1.68 10.32 -16.99
N ILE A 34 2.86 10.17 -17.58
CA ILE A 34 3.71 9.00 -17.35
C ILE A 34 4.19 8.91 -15.90
N THR A 35 4.53 10.03 -15.27
CA THR A 35 4.97 10.09 -13.87
C THR A 35 3.84 9.65 -12.93
N GLU A 36 2.62 10.12 -13.18
CA GLU A 36 1.44 9.77 -12.39
C GLU A 36 1.13 8.28 -12.50
N ILE A 37 1.20 7.69 -13.71
CA ILE A 37 1.08 6.25 -13.88
C ILE A 37 2.15 5.48 -13.12
N GLY A 38 3.40 5.93 -13.16
CA GLY A 38 4.49 5.32 -12.40
C GLY A 38 4.19 5.30 -10.90
N ILE A 39 3.68 6.41 -10.36
CA ILE A 39 3.28 6.50 -8.94
C ILE A 39 2.13 5.53 -8.65
N PHE A 40 1.06 5.54 -9.45
CA PHE A 40 -0.07 4.63 -9.23
C PHE A 40 0.34 3.16 -9.31
N SER A 41 1.18 2.80 -10.27
CA SER A 41 1.72 1.45 -10.46
C SER A 41 2.38 0.92 -9.19
N VAL A 42 3.31 1.68 -8.61
CA VAL A 42 3.99 1.25 -7.38
C VAL A 42 3.04 1.24 -6.19
N MET A 43 2.29 2.33 -5.98
CA MET A 43 1.42 2.48 -4.81
C MET A 43 0.26 1.47 -4.79
N TRP A 44 -0.19 0.98 -5.94
CA TRP A 44 -1.26 -0.03 -6.05
C TRP A 44 -0.72 -1.45 -6.29
N SER A 45 0.60 -1.66 -6.24
CA SER A 45 1.20 -3.00 -6.22
C SER A 45 0.78 -3.77 -4.97
N GLU A 46 0.84 -5.10 -4.99
CA GLU A 46 0.57 -5.91 -3.77
C GLU A 46 1.53 -5.54 -2.64
N HIS A 47 2.80 -5.29 -2.97
CA HIS A 47 3.83 -4.95 -1.99
C HIS A 47 3.49 -3.70 -1.17
N CYS A 48 2.98 -2.65 -1.81
CA CYS A 48 2.62 -1.41 -1.12
C CYS A 48 1.20 -1.41 -0.56
N SER A 49 0.24 -1.98 -1.30
CA SER A 49 -1.19 -1.83 -0.98
C SER A 49 -1.79 -2.99 -0.19
N TYR A 50 -1.11 -4.14 -0.13
CA TYR A 50 -1.63 -5.37 0.44
C TYR A 50 -3.00 -5.77 -0.16
N LYS A 51 -3.28 -5.42 -1.43
CA LYS A 51 -4.62 -5.47 -2.02
C LYS A 51 -5.28 -6.86 -1.96
N ASN A 52 -4.50 -7.93 -1.97
CA ASN A 52 -4.98 -9.29 -1.77
C ASN A 52 -4.94 -9.70 -0.29
N SER A 53 -3.82 -9.44 0.39
CA SER A 53 -3.55 -9.94 1.74
C SER A 53 -4.31 -9.22 2.86
N ILE A 54 -4.70 -7.94 2.67
CA ILE A 54 -5.33 -7.12 3.72
C ILE A 54 -6.65 -7.70 4.23
N ALA A 55 -7.40 -8.41 3.39
CA ALA A 55 -8.66 -9.05 3.77
C ALA A 55 -8.43 -10.19 4.77
N GLU A 56 -7.35 -10.96 4.59
CA GLU A 56 -6.97 -12.05 5.48
C GLU A 56 -6.34 -11.52 6.78
N LEU A 57 -5.48 -10.50 6.67
CA LEU A 57 -4.87 -9.84 7.83
C LEU A 57 -5.92 -9.19 8.76
N LYS A 58 -7.11 -8.87 8.26
CA LYS A 58 -8.25 -8.35 9.04
C LYS A 58 -8.92 -9.38 9.95
N LYS A 59 -8.65 -10.67 9.74
CA LYS A 59 -9.20 -11.75 10.58
C LYS A 59 -8.36 -12.02 11.82
N LEU A 60 -7.11 -11.53 11.87
CA LEU A 60 -6.23 -11.69 13.02
C LEU A 60 -6.66 -10.81 14.21
N PRO A 61 -6.40 -11.21 15.46
CA PRO A 61 -6.61 -10.35 16.63
C PRO A 61 -5.75 -9.08 16.55
N ARG A 62 -6.35 -7.93 16.84
CA ARG A 62 -5.72 -6.59 16.68
C ARG A 62 -5.72 -5.73 17.93
N SER A 63 -6.26 -6.27 19.03
CA SER A 63 -6.41 -5.58 20.30
C SER A 63 -5.96 -6.50 21.43
N GLY A 64 -5.37 -5.92 22.47
CA GLY A 64 -4.95 -6.64 23.66
C GLY A 64 -4.53 -5.63 24.73
N GLY A 65 -4.72 -5.97 26.01
CA GLY A 65 -4.54 -5.03 27.12
C GLY A 65 -3.11 -4.51 27.34
N ARG A 66 -2.12 -5.03 26.62
CA ARG A 66 -0.72 -4.59 26.65
C ARG A 66 -0.25 -3.91 25.35
N LEU A 67 -1.14 -3.78 24.36
CA LEU A 67 -0.80 -3.02 23.16
C LEU A 67 -0.88 -1.53 23.47
N LEU A 68 0.21 -0.81 23.20
CA LEU A 68 0.29 0.63 23.40
C LEU A 68 -0.23 1.43 22.21
N VAL A 69 -0.33 0.79 21.04
CA VAL A 69 -0.85 1.35 19.78
C VAL A 69 -1.72 0.32 19.08
N GLY A 70 -2.69 0.77 18.29
CA GLY A 70 -3.51 -0.10 17.46
C GLY A 70 -2.69 -0.79 16.37
N ALA A 71 -3.08 -2.01 15.99
CA ALA A 71 -2.42 -2.74 14.93
C ALA A 71 -2.51 -1.98 13.59
N GLY A 72 -1.34 -1.54 13.08
CA GLY A 72 -1.22 -0.79 11.84
C GLY A 72 -1.40 0.73 11.97
N GLU A 73 -1.54 1.25 13.19
CA GLU A 73 -1.50 2.71 13.43
C GLU A 73 -0.08 3.27 13.30
N GLU A 74 0.92 2.46 13.69
CA GLU A 74 2.33 2.83 13.68
C GLU A 74 3.16 1.90 12.78
N ASN A 75 4.38 2.34 12.46
CA ASN A 75 5.33 1.59 11.62
C ASN A 75 5.84 0.30 12.25
N ALA A 76 5.64 0.07 13.56
CA ALA A 76 6.01 -1.12 14.30
C ALA A 76 5.02 -1.36 15.45
N GLY A 77 5.00 -2.58 15.99
CA GLY A 77 4.15 -2.91 17.14
C GLY A 77 4.82 -2.50 18.45
N LEU A 78 4.04 -1.97 19.39
CA LEU A 78 4.50 -1.60 20.73
C LEU A 78 3.74 -2.38 21.81
N VAL A 79 4.50 -3.03 22.70
CA VAL A 79 3.96 -3.85 23.80
C VAL A 79 4.51 -3.36 25.13
N ASP A 80 3.61 -3.07 26.07
CA ASP A 80 3.95 -2.78 27.47
C ASP A 80 4.47 -4.04 28.17
N ILE A 81 5.63 -3.92 28.81
CA ILE A 81 6.26 -4.99 29.60
C ILE A 81 6.30 -4.68 31.10
N GLY A 82 5.73 -3.54 31.53
CA GLY A 82 5.70 -3.06 32.90
C GLY A 82 6.95 -2.28 33.29
N GLY A 83 6.87 -1.62 34.45
CA GLY A 83 7.99 -0.83 34.99
C GLY A 83 8.35 0.40 34.14
N ASP A 84 7.35 1.03 33.52
CA ASP A 84 7.51 2.17 32.60
C ASP A 84 8.38 1.85 31.36
N LEU A 85 8.39 0.58 30.94
CA LEU A 85 9.14 0.10 29.77
C LEU A 85 8.23 -0.54 28.72
N ALA A 86 8.64 -0.44 27.46
CA ALA A 86 7.95 -1.03 26.32
C ALA A 86 8.94 -1.68 25.34
N VAL A 87 8.46 -2.66 24.58
CA VAL A 87 9.19 -3.28 23.47
C VAL A 87 8.57 -2.83 22.15
N CYS A 88 9.41 -2.32 21.26
CA CYS A 88 9.07 -2.00 19.88
C CYS A 88 9.69 -3.04 18.94
N PHE A 89 8.88 -3.69 18.11
CA PHE A 89 9.40 -4.66 17.14
C PHE A 89 8.56 -4.72 15.85
N LYS A 90 9.25 -5.10 14.77
CA LYS A 90 8.67 -5.40 13.45
C LYS A 90 9.52 -6.44 12.76
N ILE A 91 8.89 -7.22 11.89
CA ILE A 91 9.56 -8.11 10.95
C ILE A 91 9.26 -7.67 9.52
N GLU A 92 10.29 -7.68 8.68
CA GLU A 92 10.21 -7.41 7.25
C GLU A 92 10.92 -8.52 6.49
N SER A 93 10.52 -8.73 5.23
CA SER A 93 11.25 -9.56 4.28
C SER A 93 11.84 -8.69 3.18
N HIS A 94 12.94 -9.13 2.59
CA HIS A 94 13.54 -8.54 1.39
C HIS A 94 13.54 -9.58 0.25
N ASN A 95 12.45 -10.33 0.18
CA ASN A 95 12.23 -11.28 -0.91
C ASN A 95 11.59 -10.54 -2.10
N HIS A 96 11.85 -11.03 -3.31
CA HIS A 96 11.34 -10.45 -4.56
C HIS A 96 9.88 -10.80 -4.84
#